data_AF-A0A8T4RKB5-F1
#
_entry.id   AF-A0A8T4RKB5-F1
#
_cell.length_a   1.000
_cell.length_b   1.000
_cell.length_c   1.000
_cell.angle_alpha   90.00
_cell.angle_beta   90.00
_cell.angle_gamma   90.00
#
_symmetry.space_group_name_H-M   'P 1'
#
loop_
_entity.id
_entity.type
_entity.pdbx_description
1 polymer ?
#
loop_
_entity_poly.entity_id
_entity_poly.type
_entity_poly.pdbx_seq_one_letter_code
_entity_poly.pdbx_strand_id
1 'polypeptide(L)'
;MTQEVDALNDRQRPIEERLRNLYVASREKHEGITLALASRINDEQEELEVRLHAIKGLSWQPPREAFPYFLKLLVNPEENIREEAVASISGLKDSRALFPLVNRYRRLELQKKTGLPKEQEQYGILKTLEPIADPRAVEFLMPLATYPDENIRNIAANGVRSVWKNENMLYTFHGSEELRKDAEKNPTRERVIVRSREDFQGDAVRSILQGEKQGDLRFCIYVVLPDEKDTFGGRPELVLAPRRSEHYRAAAGKDGLAMGELGISKNGRICYADNHSGGYFPGTTSFAWLAKACDCREIPLDLVKFSALYPADGYFTRDFLSQQPLYEG
;
A
#
# COMPACT_ATOMS: atom_id res chain seq x y z
N MET A 1 3.30 29.46 7.16
CA MET A 1 2.43 28.42 7.75
C MET A 1 1.05 28.98 8.12
N THR A 2 0.95 30.08 8.87
CA THR A 2 -0.35 30.68 9.25
C THR A 2 -1.13 31.20 8.04
N GLN A 3 -0.53 32.00 7.14
CA GLN A 3 -1.27 32.68 6.07
C GLN A 3 -2.05 31.76 5.10
N GLU A 4 -1.50 30.60 4.72
CA GLU A 4 -2.18 29.67 3.79
C GLU A 4 -3.31 28.91 4.49
N VAL A 5 -3.06 28.42 5.71
CA VAL A 5 -4.09 27.76 6.52
C VAL A 5 -5.21 28.75 6.89
N ASP A 6 -4.85 29.99 7.22
CA ASP A 6 -5.81 31.06 7.52
C ASP A 6 -6.66 31.39 6.29
N ALA A 7 -6.06 31.44 5.09
CA ALA A 7 -6.78 31.69 3.84
C ALA A 7 -7.73 30.55 3.45
N LEU A 8 -7.47 29.31 3.88
CA LEU A 8 -8.38 28.17 3.72
C LEU A 8 -9.59 28.23 4.67
N ASN A 9 -9.44 28.90 5.81
CA ASN A 9 -10.45 28.97 6.85
C ASN A 9 -11.41 30.15 6.70
N ASP A 10 -11.09 31.13 5.85
CA ASP A 10 -11.87 32.34 5.63
C ASP A 10 -13.11 32.08 4.75
N ARG A 11 -14.27 31.94 5.40
CA ARG A 11 -15.57 31.74 4.74
C ARG A 11 -16.19 33.02 4.19
N GLN A 12 -15.66 34.20 4.51
CA GLN A 12 -16.25 35.46 4.02
C GLN A 12 -15.80 35.78 2.60
N ARG A 13 -14.76 35.09 2.11
CA ARG A 13 -14.28 35.26 0.74
C ARG A 13 -15.26 34.69 -0.28
N PRO A 14 -15.32 35.26 -1.49
CA PRO A 14 -16.05 34.67 -2.60
C PRO A 14 -15.58 33.23 -2.89
N ILE A 15 -16.51 32.37 -3.33
CA ILE A 15 -16.23 30.96 -3.59
C ILE A 15 -15.04 30.77 -4.54
N GLU A 16 -14.93 31.58 -5.59
CA GLU A 16 -13.85 31.49 -6.57
C GLU A 16 -12.47 31.73 -5.94
N GLU A 17 -12.40 32.67 -4.99
CA GLU A 17 -11.17 32.95 -4.27
C GLU A 17 -10.81 31.80 -3.32
N ARG A 18 -11.81 31.20 -2.68
CA ARG A 18 -11.63 30.05 -1.78
C ARG A 18 -11.18 28.80 -2.54
N LEU A 19 -11.76 28.53 -3.70
CA LEU A 19 -11.34 27.44 -4.59
C LEU A 19 -9.90 27.65 -5.08
N ARG A 20 -9.54 28.89 -5.43
CA ARG A 20 -8.16 29.24 -5.79
C ARG A 20 -7.19 29.02 -4.64
N ASN A 21 -7.56 29.43 -3.42
CA ASN A 21 -6.75 29.23 -2.23
C ASN A 21 -6.57 27.73 -1.92
N LEU A 22 -7.64 26.93 -2.04
CA LEU A 22 -7.57 25.47 -1.94
C LEU A 22 -6.59 24.88 -2.94
N TYR A 23 -6.68 25.29 -4.21
CA TYR A 23 -5.79 24.80 -5.25
C TYR A 23 -4.32 25.13 -4.95
N VAL A 24 -4.02 26.37 -4.57
CA VAL A 24 -2.65 26.80 -4.25
C VAL A 24 -2.12 26.06 -3.03
N ALA A 25 -2.87 26.05 -1.92
CA ALA A 25 -2.46 25.40 -0.69
C ALA A 25 -2.26 23.89 -0.87
N SER A 26 -3.07 23.23 -1.68
CA SER A 26 -2.96 21.79 -1.94
C SER A 26 -1.66 21.37 -2.63
N ARG A 27 -0.90 22.32 -3.19
CA ARG A 27 0.43 22.05 -3.75
C ARG A 27 1.53 22.03 -2.69
N GLU A 28 1.26 22.63 -1.53
CA GLU A 28 2.12 22.57 -0.37
C GLU A 28 1.91 21.23 0.34
N LYS A 29 3.01 20.49 0.55
CA LYS A 29 2.97 19.12 1.06
C LYS A 29 3.38 19.08 2.53
N HIS A 30 2.46 19.43 3.42
CA HIS A 30 2.70 19.32 4.86
C HIS A 30 1.41 19.06 5.66
N GLU A 31 1.59 18.49 6.85
CA GLU A 31 0.50 18.02 7.73
C GLU A 31 -0.57 19.08 8.01
N GLY A 32 -0.15 20.34 8.25
CA GLY A 32 -1.08 21.46 8.45
C GLY A 32 -2.08 21.69 7.30
N ILE A 33 -1.66 21.56 6.04
CA ILE A 33 -2.57 21.65 4.89
C ILE A 33 -3.49 20.44 4.84
N THR A 34 -2.94 19.24 5.05
CA THR A 34 -3.74 18.00 5.07
C THR A 34 -4.88 18.09 6.09
N LEU A 35 -4.60 18.58 7.30
CA LEU A 35 -5.60 18.81 8.35
C LEU A 35 -6.62 19.88 7.96
N ALA A 36 -6.17 21.00 7.37
CA ALA A 36 -7.05 22.06 6.92
C ALA A 36 -8.03 21.57 5.83
N LEU A 37 -7.53 20.85 4.83
CA LEU A 37 -8.34 20.22 3.78
C LEU A 37 -9.35 19.24 4.38
N ALA A 38 -8.90 18.33 5.26
CA ALA A 38 -9.77 17.38 5.93
C ALA A 38 -10.88 18.03 6.75
N SER A 39 -10.61 19.19 7.36
CA SER A 39 -11.62 19.95 8.11
C SER A 39 -12.73 20.46 7.19
N ARG A 40 -12.38 20.95 5.98
CA ARG A 40 -13.36 21.46 5.00
C ARG A 40 -14.27 20.36 4.48
N ILE A 41 -13.74 19.17 4.22
CA ILE A 41 -14.52 18.06 3.66
C ILE A 41 -15.70 17.67 4.56
N ASN A 42 -15.51 17.72 5.89
CA ASN A 42 -16.50 17.31 6.89
C ASN A 42 -17.39 18.46 7.39
N ASP A 43 -17.23 19.65 6.82
CA ASP A 43 -17.97 20.84 7.23
C ASP A 43 -19.31 20.91 6.48
N GLU A 44 -20.41 20.56 7.15
CA GLU A 44 -21.74 20.54 6.52
C GLU A 44 -22.24 21.94 6.12
N GLN A 45 -21.66 22.99 6.69
CA GLN A 45 -21.97 24.38 6.33
C GLN A 45 -21.13 24.85 5.14
N GLU A 46 -20.21 24.02 4.66
CA GLU A 46 -19.35 24.32 3.53
C GLU A 46 -20.05 24.00 2.21
N GLU A 47 -19.81 24.84 1.20
CA GLU A 47 -20.34 24.64 -0.14
C GLU A 47 -19.81 23.31 -0.71
N LEU A 48 -20.70 22.50 -1.31
CA LEU A 48 -20.34 21.19 -1.85
C LEU A 48 -19.13 21.28 -2.79
N GLU A 49 -19.07 22.30 -3.64
CA GLU A 49 -17.95 22.51 -4.56
C GLU A 49 -16.61 22.69 -3.84
N VAL A 50 -16.58 23.44 -2.72
CA VAL A 50 -15.39 23.63 -1.89
C VAL A 50 -14.98 22.31 -1.22
N ARG A 51 -15.95 21.53 -0.74
CA ARG A 51 -15.71 20.20 -0.15
C ARG A 51 -15.10 19.24 -1.18
N LEU A 52 -15.64 19.18 -2.40
CA LEU A 52 -15.12 18.33 -3.48
C LEU A 52 -13.69 18.77 -3.89
N HIS A 53 -13.43 20.07 -4.00
CA HIS A 53 -12.08 20.58 -4.28
C HIS A 53 -11.09 20.26 -3.14
N ALA A 54 -11.54 20.24 -1.89
CA ALA A 54 -10.71 19.82 -0.77
C ALA A 54 -10.35 18.33 -0.83
N ILE A 55 -11.27 17.45 -1.28
CA ILE A 55 -10.98 16.01 -1.52
C ILE A 55 -9.92 15.86 -2.62
N LYS A 56 -10.08 16.60 -3.72
CA LYS A 56 -9.09 16.60 -4.80
C LYS A 56 -7.73 17.12 -4.32
N GLY A 57 -7.72 18.19 -3.54
CA GLY A 57 -6.51 18.73 -2.91
C GLY A 57 -5.81 17.71 -2.00
N LEU A 58 -6.60 16.92 -1.25
CA LEU A 58 -6.10 15.86 -0.40
C LEU A 58 -5.37 14.76 -1.19
N SER A 59 -5.73 14.52 -2.46
CA SER A 59 -5.00 13.57 -3.33
C SER A 59 -3.59 14.02 -3.71
N TRP A 60 -3.25 15.29 -3.52
CA TRP A 60 -1.92 15.84 -3.78
C TRP A 60 -1.05 15.90 -2.53
N GLN A 61 -1.65 15.64 -1.37
CA GLN A 61 -0.96 15.52 -0.11
C GLN A 61 -0.17 14.21 -0.05
N PRO A 62 0.86 14.12 0.79
CA PRO A 62 1.57 12.87 1.02
C PRO A 62 0.61 11.70 1.30
N PRO A 63 0.72 10.56 0.57
CA PRO A 63 -0.24 9.46 0.67
C PRO A 63 -0.43 8.92 2.09
N ARG A 64 0.66 8.92 2.87
CA ARG A 64 0.68 8.42 4.23
C ARG A 64 -0.31 9.16 5.13
N GLU A 65 -0.32 10.49 5.05
CA GLU A 65 -1.17 11.41 5.79
C GLU A 65 -2.59 11.52 5.21
N ALA A 66 -2.72 11.44 3.88
CA ALA A 66 -4.01 11.59 3.19
C ALA A 66 -4.92 10.35 3.31
N PHE A 67 -4.33 9.16 3.24
CA PHE A 67 -5.07 7.90 3.13
C PHE A 67 -6.10 7.64 4.26
N PRO A 68 -5.82 7.91 5.56
CA PRO A 68 -6.80 7.72 6.62
C PRO A 68 -8.09 8.54 6.43
N TYR A 69 -8.00 9.70 5.79
CA TYR A 69 -9.17 10.51 5.47
C TYR A 69 -9.96 9.89 4.31
N PHE A 70 -9.29 9.47 3.24
CA PHE A 70 -9.96 8.77 2.13
C PHE A 70 -10.72 7.52 2.58
N LEU A 71 -10.16 6.75 3.53
CA LEU A 71 -10.85 5.58 4.08
C LEU A 71 -12.22 5.92 4.68
N LYS A 72 -12.33 7.07 5.36
CA LYS A 72 -13.61 7.57 5.90
C LYS A 72 -14.54 8.06 4.79
N LEU A 73 -13.98 8.70 3.76
CA LEU A 73 -14.77 9.24 2.65
C LEU A 73 -15.40 8.17 1.76
N LEU A 74 -14.79 6.98 1.64
CA LEU A 74 -15.36 5.84 0.90
C LEU A 74 -16.70 5.34 1.46
N VAL A 75 -17.05 5.70 2.69
CA VAL A 75 -18.33 5.38 3.33
C VAL A 75 -19.13 6.63 3.72
N ASN A 76 -18.78 7.79 3.17
CA ASN A 76 -19.52 9.01 3.42
C ASN A 76 -21.00 8.86 2.98
N PRO A 77 -21.98 9.39 3.72
CA PRO A 77 -23.39 9.31 3.33
C PRO A 77 -23.70 10.03 2.00
N GLU A 78 -23.01 11.12 1.70
CA GLU A 78 -23.21 11.89 0.47
C GLU A 78 -22.52 11.22 -0.73
N GLU A 79 -23.29 10.98 -1.79
CA GLU A 79 -22.82 10.27 -2.99
C GLU A 79 -21.69 11.03 -3.71
N ASN A 80 -21.86 12.32 -3.93
CA ASN A 80 -20.85 13.17 -4.58
C ASN A 80 -19.49 13.10 -3.86
N ILE A 81 -19.50 13.05 -2.52
CA ILE A 81 -18.29 12.95 -1.70
C ILE A 81 -17.62 11.58 -1.88
N ARG A 82 -18.40 10.49 -1.92
CA ARG A 82 -17.85 9.14 -2.16
C ARG A 82 -17.24 9.02 -3.55
N GLU A 83 -17.94 9.50 -4.58
CA GLU A 83 -17.47 9.43 -5.97
C GLU A 83 -16.18 10.21 -6.16
N GLU A 84 -16.11 11.43 -5.63
CA GLU A 84 -14.88 12.23 -5.68
C GLU A 84 -13.75 11.57 -4.89
N ALA A 85 -14.04 10.94 -3.74
CA ALA A 85 -13.05 10.20 -2.98
C ALA A 85 -12.49 8.99 -3.75
N VAL A 86 -13.36 8.23 -4.42
CA VAL A 86 -12.94 7.12 -5.29
C VAL A 86 -12.10 7.61 -6.47
N ALA A 87 -12.47 8.71 -7.11
CA ALA A 87 -11.68 9.28 -8.20
C ALA A 87 -10.31 9.77 -7.71
N SER A 88 -10.30 10.48 -6.58
CA SER A 88 -9.12 11.15 -6.03
C SER A 88 -8.10 10.20 -5.40
N ILE A 89 -8.52 9.06 -4.83
CA ILE A 89 -7.59 8.08 -4.23
C ILE A 89 -6.60 7.47 -5.25
N SER A 90 -6.94 7.51 -6.54
CA SER A 90 -6.04 7.09 -7.63
C SER A 90 -4.75 7.93 -7.68
N GLY A 91 -4.84 9.20 -7.29
CA GLY A 91 -3.71 10.13 -7.24
C GLY A 91 -2.68 9.78 -6.16
N LEU A 92 -3.10 9.08 -5.11
CA LEU A 92 -2.20 8.68 -4.03
C LEU A 92 -1.23 7.56 -4.46
N LYS A 93 -1.68 6.68 -5.38
CA LYS A 93 -0.98 5.44 -5.76
C LYS A 93 -0.52 4.61 -4.55
N ASP A 94 -1.30 4.66 -3.48
CA ASP A 94 -0.99 4.00 -2.21
C ASP A 94 -1.47 2.55 -2.25
N SER A 95 -0.56 1.61 -2.01
CA SER A 95 -0.88 0.17 -2.00
C SER A 95 -1.93 -0.19 -0.94
N ARG A 96 -2.12 0.60 0.12
CA ARG A 96 -3.15 0.36 1.14
C ARG A 96 -4.58 0.51 0.59
N ALA A 97 -4.77 1.19 -0.54
CA ALA A 97 -6.08 1.46 -1.12
C ALA A 97 -6.78 0.24 -1.72
N LEU A 98 -6.03 -0.81 -2.11
CA LEU A 98 -6.58 -1.96 -2.82
C LEU A 98 -7.74 -2.63 -2.06
N PHE A 99 -7.49 -3.10 -0.84
CA PHE A 99 -8.48 -3.91 -0.12
C PHE A 99 -9.73 -3.12 0.30
N PRO A 100 -9.64 -1.88 0.82
CA PRO A 100 -10.83 -1.06 1.09
C PRO A 100 -11.68 -0.80 -0.15
N LEU A 101 -11.06 -0.53 -1.31
CA LEU A 101 -11.77 -0.33 -2.57
C LEU A 101 -12.48 -1.61 -3.03
N VAL A 102 -11.84 -2.77 -2.91
CA VAL A 102 -12.46 -4.06 -3.27
C VAL A 102 -13.60 -4.42 -2.32
N ASN A 103 -13.44 -4.19 -1.02
CA ASN A 103 -14.53 -4.37 -0.05
C ASN A 103 -15.71 -3.44 -0.37
N ARG A 104 -15.44 -2.19 -0.73
CA ARG A 104 -16.48 -1.25 -1.17
C ARG A 104 -17.19 -1.72 -2.43
N TYR A 105 -16.45 -2.19 -3.44
CA TYR A 105 -17.03 -2.73 -4.67
C TYR A 105 -17.97 -3.91 -4.38
N ARG A 106 -17.56 -4.87 -3.54
CA ARG A 106 -18.38 -6.03 -3.16
C ARG A 106 -19.66 -5.61 -2.45
N ARG A 107 -19.60 -4.59 -1.60
CA ARG A 107 -20.78 -4.03 -0.94
C ARG A 107 -21.78 -3.44 -1.95
N LEU A 108 -21.30 -2.75 -2.98
CA LEU A 108 -22.16 -2.21 -4.04
C LEU A 108 -22.85 -3.33 -4.83
N GLU A 109 -22.15 -4.44 -5.11
CA GLU A 109 -22.73 -5.63 -5.74
C GLU A 109 -23.87 -6.24 -4.91
N LEU A 110 -23.72 -6.30 -3.58
CA LEU A 110 -24.78 -6.75 -2.67
C LEU A 110 -25.99 -5.79 -2.69
N GLN A 111 -25.75 -4.47 -2.71
CA GLN A 111 -26.80 -3.45 -2.78
C GLN A 111 -27.56 -3.50 -4.12
N LYS A 112 -26.88 -3.82 -5.22
CA LYS A 112 -27.52 -3.99 -6.55
C LYS A 112 -28.60 -5.07 -6.53
N LYS A 113 -28.35 -6.19 -5.84
CA LYS A 113 -29.35 -7.27 -5.66
C LYS A 113 -30.60 -6.82 -4.89
N THR A 114 -30.51 -5.71 -4.15
CA THR A 114 -31.63 -5.11 -3.40
C THR A 114 -32.34 -3.97 -4.14
N GLY A 115 -31.96 -3.66 -5.39
CA GLY A 115 -32.69 -2.73 -6.27
C GLY A 115 -32.18 -1.29 -6.35
N LEU A 116 -31.00 -0.97 -5.80
CA LEU A 116 -30.37 0.35 -5.90
C LEU A 116 -29.28 0.34 -7.00
N PRO A 117 -29.41 1.07 -8.12
CA PRO A 117 -28.37 1.17 -9.12
C PRO A 117 -27.24 2.10 -8.63
N LYS A 118 -26.05 1.56 -8.36
CA LYS A 118 -24.83 2.34 -8.06
C LYS A 118 -23.69 1.99 -9.02
N GLU A 119 -24.04 1.85 -10.29
CA GLU A 119 -23.13 1.42 -11.33
C GLU A 119 -21.98 2.43 -11.51
N GLN A 120 -22.24 3.73 -11.34
CA GLN A 120 -21.21 4.79 -11.43
C GLN A 120 -20.10 4.62 -10.41
N GLU A 121 -20.44 4.39 -9.14
CA GLU A 121 -19.44 4.19 -8.08
C GLU A 121 -18.61 2.91 -8.32
N GLN A 122 -19.23 1.83 -8.82
CA GLN A 122 -18.52 0.61 -9.21
C GLN A 122 -17.52 0.83 -10.34
N TYR A 123 -17.93 1.54 -11.40
CA TYR A 123 -17.04 1.91 -12.50
C TYR A 123 -15.90 2.81 -12.01
N GLY A 124 -16.20 3.75 -11.11
CA GLY A 124 -15.20 4.59 -10.46
C GLY A 124 -14.13 3.76 -9.76
N ILE A 125 -14.54 2.78 -8.93
CA ILE A 125 -13.60 1.91 -8.21
C ILE A 125 -12.71 1.14 -9.18
N LEU A 126 -13.28 0.52 -10.22
CA LEU A 126 -12.50 -0.24 -11.19
C LEU A 126 -11.52 0.65 -11.96
N LYS A 127 -11.93 1.85 -12.36
CA LYS A 127 -11.05 2.83 -13.01
C LYS A 127 -9.93 3.29 -12.10
N THR A 128 -10.17 3.38 -10.80
CA THR A 128 -9.16 3.77 -9.80
C THR A 128 -8.11 2.69 -9.57
N LEU A 129 -8.45 1.40 -9.73
CA LEU A 129 -7.47 0.31 -9.59
C LEU A 129 -6.42 0.31 -10.71
N GLU A 130 -6.74 0.83 -11.90
CA GLU A 130 -5.81 0.91 -13.03
C GLU A 130 -4.55 1.74 -12.73
N PRO A 131 -4.64 3.04 -12.32
CA PRO A 131 -3.47 3.85 -11.98
C PRO A 131 -2.78 3.47 -10.67
N ILE A 132 -3.49 2.80 -9.74
CA ILE A 132 -2.86 2.19 -8.55
C ILE A 132 -1.95 1.04 -9.00
N ALA A 133 -2.41 0.26 -9.99
CA ALA A 133 -1.67 -0.84 -10.61
C ALA A 133 -1.06 -1.82 -9.60
N ASP A 134 -1.80 -2.14 -8.53
CA ASP A 134 -1.32 -3.06 -7.50
C ASP A 134 -1.23 -4.50 -8.04
N PRO A 135 -0.04 -5.15 -7.99
CA PRO A 135 0.14 -6.55 -8.38
C PRO A 135 -0.86 -7.52 -7.76
N ARG A 136 -1.33 -7.22 -6.55
CA ARG A 136 -2.30 -8.05 -5.83
C ARG A 136 -3.68 -7.97 -6.46
N ALA A 137 -4.01 -6.91 -7.21
CA ALA A 137 -5.31 -6.72 -7.84
C ALA A 137 -5.61 -7.69 -8.99
N VAL A 138 -4.60 -8.39 -9.55
CA VAL A 138 -4.81 -9.33 -10.67
C VAL A 138 -5.88 -10.38 -10.34
N GLU A 139 -5.82 -10.97 -9.15
CA GLU A 139 -6.78 -12.00 -8.72
C GLU A 139 -8.22 -11.47 -8.72
N PHE A 140 -8.43 -10.20 -8.39
CA PHE A 140 -9.75 -9.55 -8.40
C PHE A 140 -10.19 -9.11 -9.80
N LEU A 141 -9.27 -8.53 -10.59
CA LEU A 141 -9.59 -7.96 -11.90
C LEU A 141 -9.74 -9.01 -13.00
N MET A 142 -9.01 -10.13 -12.92
CA MET A 142 -9.02 -11.16 -13.97
C MET A 142 -10.41 -11.76 -14.23
N PRO A 143 -11.21 -12.16 -13.23
CA PRO A 143 -12.59 -12.59 -13.46
C PRO A 143 -13.45 -11.49 -14.11
N LEU A 144 -13.27 -10.23 -13.68
CA LEU A 144 -14.00 -9.08 -14.21
C LEU A 144 -13.64 -8.76 -15.66
N ALA A 145 -12.44 -9.10 -16.12
CA ALA A 145 -12.03 -8.98 -17.52
C ALA A 145 -12.76 -9.95 -18.48
N THR A 146 -13.65 -10.80 -17.95
CA THR A 146 -14.56 -11.65 -18.73
C THR A 146 -16.03 -11.39 -18.38
N TYR A 147 -16.32 -10.32 -17.62
CA TYR A 147 -17.66 -10.03 -17.14
C TYR A 147 -18.64 -9.69 -18.29
N PRO A 148 -19.96 -9.99 -18.16
CA PRO A 148 -20.93 -9.72 -19.22
C PRO A 148 -21.03 -8.24 -19.60
N ASP A 149 -20.98 -7.34 -18.61
CA ASP A 149 -20.98 -5.91 -18.85
C ASP A 149 -19.70 -5.47 -19.57
N GLU A 150 -19.86 -4.84 -20.73
CA GLU A 150 -18.74 -4.44 -21.58
C GLU A 150 -17.84 -3.38 -20.93
N ASN A 151 -18.40 -2.44 -20.18
CA ASN A 151 -17.64 -1.41 -19.51
C ASN A 151 -16.78 -2.01 -18.40
N ILE A 152 -17.37 -2.87 -17.56
CA ILE A 152 -16.63 -3.61 -16.51
C ILE A 152 -15.51 -4.43 -17.15
N ARG A 153 -15.83 -5.18 -18.20
CA ARG A 153 -14.87 -6.04 -18.91
C ARG A 153 -13.67 -5.26 -19.43
N ASN A 154 -13.93 -4.13 -20.10
CA ASN A 154 -12.88 -3.31 -20.70
C ASN A 154 -12.01 -2.62 -19.63
N ILE A 155 -12.62 -2.06 -18.57
CA ILE A 155 -11.89 -1.41 -17.48
C ILE A 155 -11.03 -2.43 -16.73
N ALA A 156 -11.57 -3.61 -16.41
CA ALA A 156 -10.83 -4.66 -15.74
C ALA A 156 -9.65 -5.18 -16.57
N ALA A 157 -9.84 -5.38 -17.88
CA ALA A 157 -8.76 -5.76 -18.78
C ALA A 157 -7.65 -4.69 -18.86
N ASN A 158 -8.00 -3.39 -18.86
CA ASN A 158 -7.03 -2.31 -18.75
C ASN A 158 -6.26 -2.37 -17.43
N GLY A 159 -6.98 -2.52 -16.32
CA GLY A 159 -6.40 -2.66 -14.99
C GLY A 159 -5.39 -3.81 -14.91
N VAL A 160 -5.75 -5.00 -15.39
CA VAL A 160 -4.83 -6.16 -15.48
C VAL A 160 -3.56 -5.82 -16.27
N ARG A 161 -3.70 -5.16 -17.43
CA ARG A 161 -2.55 -4.76 -18.24
C ARG A 161 -1.65 -3.75 -17.52
N SER A 162 -2.24 -2.77 -16.82
CA SER A 162 -1.48 -1.79 -16.04
C SER A 162 -0.74 -2.46 -14.87
N VAL A 163 -1.39 -3.40 -14.20
CA VAL A 163 -0.78 -4.19 -13.13
C VAL A 163 0.41 -5.02 -13.64
N TRP A 164 0.28 -5.72 -14.77
CA TRP A 164 1.40 -6.48 -15.35
C TRP A 164 2.56 -5.62 -15.82
N LYS A 165 2.33 -4.34 -16.12
CA LYS A 165 3.39 -3.37 -16.44
C LYS A 165 4.02 -2.77 -15.20
N ASN A 166 3.39 -2.88 -14.03
CA ASN A 166 3.90 -2.30 -12.79
C ASN A 166 4.84 -3.28 -12.08
N GLU A 167 6.11 -3.24 -12.47
CA GLU A 167 7.19 -3.99 -11.81
C GLU A 167 7.69 -3.29 -10.52
N ASN A 168 7.25 -2.05 -10.31
CA ASN A 168 7.82 -1.07 -9.38
C ASN A 168 6.81 -0.69 -8.29
N MET A 169 6.21 -1.69 -7.63
CA MET A 169 5.30 -1.43 -6.52
C MET A 169 6.06 -1.29 -5.20
N LEU A 170 5.72 -0.24 -4.44
CA LEU A 170 6.08 -0.11 -3.03
C LEU A 170 4.91 -0.52 -2.15
N TYR A 171 5.17 -1.46 -1.25
CA TYR A 171 4.22 -1.89 -0.24
C TYR A 171 4.34 -0.98 0.98
N THR A 172 3.22 -0.34 1.32
CA THR A 172 3.11 0.63 2.41
C THR A 172 2.55 -0.07 3.63
N PHE A 173 3.12 0.21 4.81
CA PHE A 173 2.67 -0.41 6.05
C PHE A 173 1.20 -0.05 6.36
N HIS A 174 0.35 -1.07 6.50
CA HIS A 174 -1.08 -0.97 6.80
C HIS A 174 -1.38 -0.66 8.29
N GLY A 175 -0.40 -0.80 9.19
CA GLY A 175 -0.60 -0.50 10.61
C GLY A 175 -0.67 1.00 10.91
N SER A 176 -0.81 1.34 12.19
CA SER A 176 -1.00 2.73 12.61
C SER A 176 0.26 3.58 12.43
N GLU A 177 0.07 4.90 12.26
CA GLU A 177 1.20 5.84 12.14
C GLU A 177 2.04 5.90 13.42
N GLU A 178 1.44 5.65 14.59
CA GLU A 178 2.16 5.58 15.86
C GLU A 178 3.15 4.41 15.87
N LEU A 179 2.70 3.21 15.47
CA LEU A 179 3.58 2.03 15.38
C LEU A 179 4.69 2.26 14.35
N ARG A 180 4.37 2.91 13.26
CA ARG A 180 5.30 3.19 12.17
C ARG A 180 6.38 4.20 12.58
N LYS A 181 5.98 5.31 13.20
CA LYS A 181 6.88 6.32 13.79
C LYS A 181 7.71 5.75 14.95
N ASP A 182 7.14 4.83 15.73
CA ASP A 182 7.91 4.09 16.74
C ASP A 182 8.99 3.24 16.08
N ALA A 183 8.69 2.50 15.01
CA ALA A 183 9.68 1.71 14.30
C ALA A 183 10.79 2.54 13.62
N GLU A 184 10.50 3.76 13.19
CA GLU A 184 11.53 4.68 12.69
C GLU A 184 12.53 5.06 13.78
N LYS A 185 12.03 5.35 14.99
CA LYS A 185 12.86 5.75 16.14
C LYS A 185 13.53 4.56 16.81
N ASN A 186 12.84 3.43 16.83
CA ASN A 186 13.17 2.21 17.56
C ASN A 186 13.10 0.99 16.63
N PRO A 187 13.95 0.92 15.58
CA PRO A 187 14.01 -0.25 14.72
C PRO A 187 14.53 -1.47 15.51
N THR A 188 14.29 -2.66 14.97
CA THR A 188 14.82 -3.90 15.56
C THR A 188 16.34 -3.80 15.72
N ARG A 189 16.84 -3.83 16.97
CA ARG A 189 18.27 -3.65 17.27
C ARG A 189 19.15 -4.73 16.64
N GLU A 190 18.62 -5.94 16.53
CA GLU A 190 19.31 -7.11 15.98
C GLU A 190 19.25 -7.16 14.43
N ARG A 191 18.68 -6.15 13.75
CA ARG A 191 18.61 -6.16 12.29
C ARG A 191 19.99 -5.95 11.67
N VAL A 192 20.24 -6.64 10.57
CA VAL A 192 21.48 -6.53 9.80
C VAL A 192 21.14 -6.05 8.39
N ILE A 193 21.71 -4.91 8.01
CA ILE A 193 21.74 -4.49 6.61
C ILE A 193 22.87 -5.26 5.93
N VAL A 194 22.51 -6.18 5.05
CA VAL A 194 23.47 -6.99 4.32
C VAL A 194 23.98 -6.13 3.16
N ARG A 195 25.29 -5.91 3.03
CA ARG A 195 25.87 -5.13 1.92
C ARG A 195 26.69 -5.98 0.95
N SER A 196 27.12 -7.16 1.38
CA SER A 196 27.88 -8.10 0.56
C SER A 196 27.65 -9.54 0.99
N ARG A 197 28.29 -10.48 0.28
CA ARG A 197 28.31 -11.89 0.64
C ARG A 197 28.98 -12.15 1.99
N GLU A 198 30.03 -11.39 2.31
CA GLU A 198 30.74 -11.48 3.58
C GLU A 198 29.83 -11.08 4.74
N ASP A 199 29.06 -10.01 4.62
CA ASP A 199 28.06 -9.60 5.62
C ASP A 199 27.04 -10.73 5.85
N PHE A 200 26.57 -11.34 4.76
CA PHE A 200 25.59 -12.44 4.82
C PHE A 200 26.15 -13.68 5.54
N GLN A 201 27.44 -13.97 5.36
CA GLN A 201 28.11 -15.11 5.99
C GLN A 201 28.69 -14.80 7.38
N GLY A 202 28.65 -13.53 7.78
CA GLY A 202 29.25 -12.98 9.00
C GLY A 202 28.49 -13.32 10.27
N ASP A 203 29.11 -13.00 11.40
CA ASP A 203 28.61 -13.41 12.73
C ASP A 203 27.29 -12.75 13.12
N ALA A 204 27.00 -11.54 12.61
CA ALA A 204 25.75 -10.86 12.87
C ALA A 204 24.54 -11.63 12.29
N VAL A 205 24.64 -12.10 11.04
CA VAL A 205 23.60 -12.94 10.42
C VAL A 205 23.56 -14.30 11.09
N ARG A 206 24.70 -14.90 11.44
CA ARG A 206 24.71 -16.16 12.20
C ARG A 206 23.98 -16.04 13.53
N SER A 207 24.12 -14.90 14.22
CA SER A 207 23.44 -14.59 15.48
C SER A 207 21.92 -14.56 15.31
N ILE A 208 21.43 -13.86 14.28
CA ILE A 208 19.99 -13.84 13.90
C ILE A 208 19.44 -15.26 13.74
N LEU A 209 20.24 -16.17 13.16
CA LEU A 209 19.84 -17.52 12.80
C LEU A 209 20.00 -18.56 13.94
N GLN A 210 20.34 -18.16 15.17
CA GLN A 210 20.59 -19.12 16.26
C GLN A 210 19.31 -19.71 16.88
N GLY A 211 18.18 -19.00 16.81
CA GLY A 211 16.98 -19.33 17.60
C GLY A 211 15.99 -20.31 16.95
N GLU A 212 15.77 -20.24 15.64
CA GLU A 212 14.65 -20.92 14.99
C GLU A 212 15.08 -21.83 13.84
N LYS A 213 14.92 -23.14 14.05
CA LYS A 213 15.28 -24.19 13.09
C LYS A 213 14.08 -25.06 12.77
N GLN A 214 13.91 -25.40 11.51
CA GLN A 214 13.01 -26.45 11.07
C GLN A 214 13.75 -27.34 10.09
N GLY A 215 14.05 -28.57 10.51
CA GLY A 215 14.97 -29.45 9.79
C GLY A 215 16.36 -28.83 9.65
N ASP A 216 16.85 -28.74 8.41
CA ASP A 216 18.16 -28.17 8.07
C ASP A 216 18.14 -26.66 7.79
N LEU A 217 16.97 -26.02 7.86
CA LEU A 217 16.80 -24.60 7.60
C LEU A 217 16.78 -23.80 8.90
N ARG A 218 17.40 -22.62 8.85
CA ARG A 218 17.34 -21.59 9.89
C ARG A 218 16.52 -20.42 9.35
N PHE A 219 15.53 -19.98 10.12
CA PHE A 219 14.59 -18.98 9.65
C PHE A 219 14.89 -17.58 10.20
N CYS A 220 14.67 -16.57 9.37
CA CYS A 220 14.70 -15.17 9.72
C CYS A 220 13.64 -14.41 8.92
N ILE A 221 13.33 -13.18 9.34
CA ILE A 221 12.57 -12.27 8.48
C ILE A 221 13.52 -11.52 7.55
N TYR A 222 13.02 -11.18 6.37
CA TYR A 222 13.69 -10.28 5.44
C TYR A 222 12.80 -9.10 5.06
N VAL A 223 13.47 -8.00 4.74
CA VAL A 223 12.87 -6.81 4.14
C VAL A 223 13.79 -6.33 3.03
N VAL A 224 13.22 -6.04 1.87
CA VAL A 224 13.89 -5.40 0.74
C VAL A 224 13.40 -3.97 0.64
N LEU A 225 14.29 -3.02 0.85
CA LEU A 225 13.98 -1.59 0.83
C LEU A 225 14.50 -0.95 -0.47
N PRO A 226 13.84 0.09 -0.97
CA PRO A 226 14.36 0.87 -2.09
C PRO A 226 15.70 1.52 -1.75
N ASP A 227 16.53 1.73 -2.77
CA ASP A 227 17.73 2.56 -2.65
C ASP A 227 17.31 4.01 -2.38
N GLU A 228 17.94 4.68 -1.43
CA GLU A 228 17.60 6.07 -1.04
C GLU A 228 17.78 7.06 -2.20
N LYS A 229 18.59 6.73 -3.22
CA LYS A 229 18.85 7.59 -4.38
C LYS A 229 18.02 7.22 -5.61
N ASP A 230 17.56 5.98 -5.71
CA ASP A 230 16.80 5.49 -6.85
C ASP A 230 15.94 4.28 -6.46
N THR A 231 14.65 4.55 -6.21
CA THR A 231 13.68 3.59 -5.72
C THR A 231 13.61 2.30 -6.55
N PHE A 232 13.82 2.37 -7.87
CA PHE A 232 13.57 1.25 -8.78
C PHE A 232 14.74 0.87 -9.70
N GLY A 233 15.65 1.80 -10.00
CA GLY A 233 16.89 1.50 -10.74
C GLY A 233 18.09 1.20 -9.84
N GLY A 234 18.01 1.52 -8.54
CA GLY A 234 19.10 1.38 -7.59
C GLY A 234 19.40 -0.06 -7.14
N ARG A 235 20.33 -0.16 -6.18
CA ARG A 235 20.68 -1.43 -5.51
C ARG A 235 19.82 -1.55 -4.25
N PRO A 236 18.70 -2.29 -4.29
CA PRO A 236 17.79 -2.35 -3.15
C PRO A 236 18.50 -2.88 -1.90
N GLU A 237 18.16 -2.39 -0.72
CA GLU A 237 18.76 -2.83 0.54
C GLU A 237 18.11 -4.14 1.02
N LEU A 238 18.93 -5.17 1.27
CA LEU A 238 18.47 -6.38 1.94
C LEU A 238 18.72 -6.25 3.45
N VAL A 239 17.65 -6.32 4.22
CA VAL A 239 17.70 -6.31 5.68
C VAL A 239 17.22 -7.65 6.21
N LEU A 240 18.00 -8.25 7.10
CA LEU A 240 17.64 -9.48 7.82
C LEU A 240 17.41 -9.15 9.29
N ALA A 241 16.48 -9.85 9.94
CA ALA A 241 16.23 -9.71 11.37
C ALA A 241 15.74 -11.04 11.98
N PRO A 242 15.82 -11.22 13.31
CA PRO A 242 15.33 -12.43 13.98
C PRO A 242 13.86 -12.67 13.66
N ARG A 243 13.45 -13.93 13.46
CA ARG A 243 12.08 -14.28 13.06
C ARG A 243 10.98 -13.79 14.00
N ARG A 244 11.26 -13.70 15.30
CA ARG A 244 10.39 -13.06 16.32
C ARG A 244 10.16 -11.55 16.13
N SER A 245 10.84 -10.91 15.18
CA SER A 245 10.73 -9.48 14.96
C SER A 245 9.56 -9.18 14.04
N GLU A 246 8.95 -8.01 14.24
CA GLU A 246 7.93 -7.50 13.33
C GLU A 246 8.56 -6.90 12.05
N HIS A 247 7.99 -7.17 10.87
CA HIS A 247 8.53 -6.67 9.60
C HIS A 247 8.65 -5.14 9.55
N TYR A 248 7.68 -4.42 10.12
CA TYR A 248 7.72 -2.95 10.14
C TYR A 248 8.86 -2.39 10.99
N ARG A 249 9.26 -3.10 12.07
CA ARG A 249 10.44 -2.73 12.87
C ARG A 249 11.74 -3.08 12.15
N ALA A 250 11.77 -4.20 11.42
CA ALA A 250 12.91 -4.54 10.57
C ALA A 250 13.08 -3.53 9.43
N ALA A 251 11.98 -3.05 8.85
CA ALA A 251 11.95 -2.00 7.85
C ALA A 251 12.27 -0.59 8.39
N ALA A 252 12.37 -0.41 9.71
CA ALA A 252 12.42 0.90 10.37
C ALA A 252 11.28 1.84 9.92
N GLY A 253 10.07 1.29 9.78
CA GLY A 253 8.88 2.04 9.33
C GLY A 253 8.89 2.48 7.87
N LYS A 254 9.91 2.11 7.07
CA LYS A 254 9.96 2.41 5.64
C LYS A 254 8.97 1.54 4.85
N ASP A 255 8.54 2.05 3.71
CA ASP A 255 7.86 1.26 2.68
C ASP A 255 8.91 0.39 1.96
N GLY A 256 8.50 -0.76 1.43
CA GLY A 256 9.45 -1.69 0.84
C GLY A 256 8.95 -2.41 -0.39
N LEU A 257 9.89 -3.08 -1.04
CA LEU A 257 9.71 -3.72 -2.34
C LEU A 257 9.34 -5.20 -2.19
N ALA A 258 9.81 -5.85 -1.11
CA ALA A 258 9.49 -7.23 -0.77
C ALA A 258 9.73 -7.47 0.73
N MET A 259 8.92 -8.33 1.35
CA MET A 259 9.06 -8.69 2.75
C MET A 259 8.51 -10.10 2.98
N GLY A 260 9.07 -10.83 3.95
CA GLY A 260 8.60 -12.16 4.28
C GLY A 260 9.55 -12.89 5.22
N GLU A 261 9.53 -14.22 5.18
CA GLU A 261 10.48 -15.09 5.86
C GLU A 261 11.47 -15.72 4.87
N LEU A 262 12.72 -15.92 5.29
CA LEU A 262 13.73 -16.71 4.59
C LEU A 262 14.10 -17.95 5.40
N GLY A 263 14.32 -19.07 4.71
CA GLY A 263 14.99 -20.24 5.26
C GLY A 263 16.37 -20.39 4.63
N ILE A 264 17.40 -20.33 5.48
CA ILE A 264 18.80 -20.45 5.09
C ILE A 264 19.33 -21.80 5.53
N SER A 265 19.93 -22.54 4.59
CA SER A 265 20.53 -23.84 4.82
C SER A 265 21.85 -23.75 5.60
N LYS A 266 22.34 -24.90 6.08
CA LYS A 266 23.65 -25.01 6.76
C LYS A 266 24.85 -24.53 5.91
N ASN A 267 24.76 -24.61 4.58
CA ASN A 267 25.80 -24.11 3.67
C ASN A 267 25.61 -22.64 3.28
N GLY A 268 24.69 -21.91 3.93
CA GLY A 268 24.49 -20.48 3.72
C GLY A 268 23.83 -20.15 2.37
N ARG A 269 22.92 -21.01 1.90
CA ARG A 269 22.10 -20.77 0.70
C ARG A 269 20.67 -20.47 1.13
N ILE A 270 20.01 -19.55 0.43
CA ILE A 270 18.58 -19.31 0.65
C ILE A 270 17.82 -20.39 -0.13
N CYS A 271 17.16 -21.28 0.59
CA CYS A 271 16.44 -22.43 0.02
C CYS A 271 14.92 -22.36 0.29
N TYR A 272 14.48 -21.36 1.05
CA TYR A 272 13.07 -21.06 1.28
C TYR A 272 12.87 -19.55 1.32
N ALA A 273 11.78 -19.08 0.73
CA ALA A 273 11.30 -17.72 0.90
C ALA A 273 9.77 -17.69 0.77
N ASP A 274 9.10 -16.89 1.58
CA ASP A 274 7.69 -16.54 1.38
C ASP A 274 7.50 -15.02 1.37
N ASN A 275 6.26 -14.58 1.16
CA ASN A 275 5.85 -13.17 1.20
C ASN A 275 5.05 -12.84 2.47
N HIS A 276 5.14 -13.66 3.53
CA HIS A 276 4.34 -13.47 4.73
C HIS A 276 4.88 -12.30 5.54
N SER A 277 4.20 -11.16 5.42
CA SER A 277 4.59 -9.95 6.13
C SER A 277 3.43 -9.34 6.91
N GLY A 278 3.61 -9.25 8.23
CA GLY A 278 2.72 -8.53 9.12
C GLY A 278 2.65 -7.05 8.74
N GLY A 279 1.55 -6.67 8.07
CA GLY A 279 1.22 -5.28 7.77
C GLY A 279 1.70 -4.73 6.43
N TYR A 280 2.40 -5.47 5.58
CA TYR A 280 2.73 -4.99 4.21
C TYR A 280 2.05 -5.78 3.11
N PHE A 281 1.79 -7.06 3.34
CA PHE A 281 1.08 -7.95 2.42
C PHE A 281 1.64 -7.89 0.98
N PRO A 282 2.93 -8.15 0.74
CA PRO A 282 3.50 -8.04 -0.60
C PRO A 282 2.93 -9.07 -1.58
N GLY A 283 2.78 -8.70 -2.85
CA GLY A 283 2.32 -9.60 -3.91
C GLY A 283 3.40 -10.56 -4.41
N THR A 284 3.03 -11.52 -5.25
CA THR A 284 3.94 -12.53 -5.84
C THR A 284 5.07 -11.92 -6.67
N THR A 285 4.81 -10.78 -7.32
CA THR A 285 5.81 -10.07 -8.14
C THR A 285 6.95 -9.49 -7.32
N SER A 286 6.77 -9.32 -6.00
CA SER A 286 7.82 -8.82 -5.11
C SER A 286 9.04 -9.76 -5.03
N PHE A 287 8.91 -11.04 -5.41
CA PHE A 287 10.03 -11.97 -5.45
C PHE A 287 11.19 -11.45 -6.32
N ALA A 288 10.89 -10.76 -7.42
CA ALA A 288 11.91 -10.20 -8.30
C ALA A 288 12.85 -9.23 -7.56
N TRP A 289 12.34 -8.50 -6.55
CA TRP A 289 13.12 -7.60 -5.72
C TRP A 289 14.00 -8.33 -4.71
N LEU A 290 13.52 -9.43 -4.12
CA LEU A 290 14.35 -10.31 -3.30
C LEU A 290 15.49 -10.91 -4.13
N ALA A 291 15.18 -11.42 -5.33
CA ALA A 291 16.17 -11.97 -6.25
C ALA A 291 17.22 -10.91 -6.64
N LYS A 292 16.78 -9.70 -7.04
CA LYS A 292 17.67 -8.57 -7.35
C LYS A 292 18.55 -8.19 -6.17
N ALA A 293 18.00 -8.15 -4.96
CA ALA A 293 18.75 -7.80 -3.76
C ALA A 293 19.82 -8.85 -3.41
N CYS A 294 19.55 -10.13 -3.64
CA CYS A 294 20.52 -11.22 -3.46
C CYS A 294 21.61 -11.19 -4.54
N ASP A 295 21.22 -11.02 -5.80
CA ASP A 295 22.14 -10.94 -6.94
C ASP A 295 23.15 -9.80 -6.80
N CYS A 296 22.68 -8.60 -6.42
CA CYS A 296 23.53 -7.43 -6.15
C CYS A 296 24.60 -7.65 -5.06
N ARG A 297 24.49 -8.73 -4.28
CA ARG A 297 25.34 -9.05 -3.13
C ARG A 297 25.99 -10.42 -3.23
N GLU A 298 25.84 -11.09 -4.37
CA GLU A 298 26.35 -12.45 -4.59
C GLU A 298 25.86 -13.47 -3.54
N ILE A 299 24.64 -13.28 -3.03
CA ILE A 299 24.03 -14.19 -2.06
C ILE A 299 23.40 -15.35 -2.82
N PRO A 300 23.78 -16.61 -2.54
CA PRO A 300 23.21 -17.77 -3.23
C PRO A 300 21.72 -17.93 -2.94
N LEU A 301 20.88 -17.86 -3.98
CA LEU A 301 19.43 -18.05 -3.94
C LEU A 301 19.03 -19.24 -4.81
N ASP A 302 18.55 -20.32 -4.19
CA ASP A 302 18.12 -21.56 -4.87
C ASP A 302 16.64 -21.53 -5.26
N LEU A 303 16.12 -20.35 -5.56
CA LEU A 303 14.70 -20.11 -5.79
C LEU A 303 14.50 -19.29 -7.06
N VAL A 304 13.46 -19.63 -7.81
CA VAL A 304 12.99 -18.85 -8.98
C VAL A 304 11.65 -18.15 -8.71
N LYS A 305 11.02 -18.46 -7.58
CA LYS A 305 9.78 -17.87 -7.04
C LYS A 305 9.71 -18.15 -5.54
N PHE A 306 8.75 -17.54 -4.84
CA PHE A 306 8.45 -17.88 -3.46
C PHE A 306 8.10 -19.38 -3.31
N SER A 307 8.60 -19.97 -2.22
CA SER A 307 8.32 -21.34 -1.78
C SER A 307 6.89 -21.49 -1.26
N ALA A 308 6.36 -20.44 -0.62
CA ALA A 308 4.99 -20.37 -0.15
C ALA A 308 4.44 -18.94 -0.33
N LEU A 309 3.12 -18.84 -0.42
CA LEU A 309 2.41 -17.56 -0.52
C LEU A 309 1.52 -17.34 0.70
N TYR A 310 1.41 -16.10 1.11
CA TYR A 310 0.49 -15.62 2.12
C TYR A 310 -0.37 -14.48 1.55
N PRO A 311 -1.70 -14.56 1.70
CA PRO A 311 -2.45 -15.77 2.08
C PRO A 311 -2.28 -16.88 1.03
N ALA A 312 -2.33 -18.15 1.46
CA ALA A 312 -2.14 -19.28 0.56
C ALA A 312 -3.23 -19.36 -0.52
N ASP A 313 -4.46 -19.02 -0.15
CA ASP A 313 -5.65 -19.07 -1.00
C ASP A 313 -5.93 -17.74 -1.74
N GLY A 314 -5.01 -16.78 -1.67
CA GLY A 314 -5.15 -15.47 -2.30
C GLY A 314 -5.69 -14.38 -1.38
N TYR A 315 -5.60 -13.14 -1.87
CA TYR A 315 -5.93 -11.95 -1.08
C TYR A 315 -7.42 -11.64 -1.02
N PHE A 316 -8.25 -12.25 -1.89
CA PHE A 316 -9.67 -11.90 -1.98
C PHE A 316 -10.62 -12.97 -1.42
N THR A 317 -10.08 -13.84 -0.57
CA THR A 317 -10.85 -14.76 0.27
C THR A 317 -11.69 -13.99 1.29
N ARG A 318 -12.77 -14.62 1.77
CA ARG A 318 -13.61 -14.04 2.82
C ARG A 318 -12.80 -13.78 4.08
N ASP A 319 -12.00 -14.75 4.48
CA ASP A 319 -11.24 -14.73 5.74
C ASP A 319 -10.23 -13.57 5.75
N PHE A 320 -9.46 -13.41 4.67
CA PHE A 320 -8.51 -12.29 4.59
C PHE A 320 -9.24 -10.94 4.54
N LEU A 321 -10.23 -10.79 3.66
CA LEU A 321 -10.93 -9.52 3.50
C LEU A 321 -11.70 -9.11 4.75
N SER A 322 -12.14 -10.06 5.58
CA SER A 322 -12.80 -9.78 6.87
C SER A 322 -11.92 -9.04 7.87
N GLN A 323 -10.60 -9.10 7.68
CA GLN A 323 -9.61 -8.39 8.49
C GLN A 323 -9.24 -7.03 7.89
N GLN A 324 -9.74 -6.72 6.69
CA GLN A 324 -9.42 -5.48 5.98
C GLN A 324 -10.51 -4.41 6.22
N PRO A 325 -10.16 -3.12 6.13
CA PRO A 325 -11.13 -2.05 6.32
C PRO A 325 -12.32 -2.14 5.36
N LEU A 326 -13.47 -1.62 5.81
CA LEU A 326 -14.73 -1.55 5.06
C LEU A 326 -15.35 -2.92 4.70
N TYR A 327 -14.89 -4.01 5.30
CA TYR A 327 -15.56 -5.28 5.18
C TYR A 327 -16.89 -5.28 5.94
N GLU A 328 -17.96 -5.72 5.27
CA GLU A 328 -19.25 -6.06 5.88
C GLU A 328 -19.59 -7.48 5.44
N GLY A 329 -19.84 -8.36 6.42
CA GLY A 329 -19.84 -9.82 6.29
C GLY A 329 -21.12 -10.47 5.80
#